data_AF-A0A1M5AQB6-F1
#
_entry.id   AF-A0A1M5AQB6-F1
#
_cell.length_a   1.000
_cell.length_b   1.000
_cell.length_c   1.000
_cell.angle_alpha   90.00
_cell.angle_beta   90.00
_cell.angle_gamma   90.00
#
_symmetry.space_group_name_H-M   'P 1'
#
loop_
_entity.id
_entity.type
_entity.pdbx_description
1 polymer ?
#
loop_
_entity_poly.entity_id
_entity_poly.type
_entity_poly.pdbx_seq_one_letter_code
_entity_poly.pdbx_strand_id
1 'polypeptide(L)'
;MKKTHIASIDSFLIPPVATPEEVRIKRQQMGLLQRELADLLGVTEFSVYRWETGKRSITPAHTQRLREVFAEWHAKQRAKAKSAT
;
A
#
# COMPACT_ATOMS: atom_id res chain seq x y z
N MET A 1 -29.15 12.34 13.90
CA MET A 1 -28.28 12.43 15.10
C MET A 1 -26.99 11.67 14.83
N LYS A 2 -25.85 12.40 14.82
CA LYS A 2 -24.46 12.03 15.16
C LYS A 2 -23.96 10.64 14.68
N LYS A 3 -22.86 10.50 13.95
CA LYS A 3 -21.54 11.09 14.23
C LYS A 3 -20.68 11.16 12.96
N THR A 4 -20.13 12.34 12.74
CA THR A 4 -18.85 12.62 12.11
C THR A 4 -17.80 11.58 12.49
N HIS A 5 -17.12 10.97 11.51
CA HIS A 5 -15.80 10.39 11.73
C HIS A 5 -14.83 11.01 10.73
N ILE A 6 -14.43 12.23 11.09
CA ILE A 6 -13.12 12.76 10.72
C ILE A 6 -12.12 11.84 11.45
N ALA A 7 -11.64 10.79 10.79
CA ALA A 7 -10.34 10.22 11.12
C ALA A 7 -9.32 10.99 10.27
N SER A 8 -8.97 12.18 10.74
CA SER A 8 -7.65 12.42 11.36
C SER A 8 -6.53 11.94 10.44
N ILE A 9 -6.03 12.90 9.68
CA ILE A 9 -4.60 13.10 9.38
C ILE A 9 -3.79 12.52 10.56
N ASP A 10 -2.77 11.71 10.28
CA ASP A 10 -1.90 11.00 11.25
C ASP A 10 -2.33 9.59 11.71
N SER A 11 -2.69 8.71 10.78
CA SER A 11 -2.34 7.28 10.96
C SER A 11 -0.84 7.08 10.72
N PHE A 12 -0.03 7.78 11.52
CA PHE A 12 1.42 7.69 11.59
C PHE A 12 1.83 6.62 12.60
N LEU A 13 1.18 5.45 12.54
CA LEU A 13 1.63 4.25 13.23
C LEU A 13 1.85 3.21 12.14
N ILE A 14 3.01 3.28 11.49
CA ILE A 14 3.51 2.29 10.55
C ILE A 14 3.56 0.95 11.31
N PRO A 15 2.61 0.01 11.12
CA PRO A 15 2.72 -1.26 11.79
C PRO A 15 3.87 -2.04 11.15
N PRO A 16 4.63 -2.80 11.94
CA PRO A 16 5.68 -3.66 11.42
C PRO A 16 5.02 -4.72 10.53
N VAL A 17 5.45 -4.77 9.27
CA VAL A 17 4.99 -5.71 8.22
C VAL A 17 3.61 -5.35 7.68
N ALA A 18 3.54 -4.96 6.40
CA ALA A 18 2.28 -4.80 5.70
C ALA A 18 1.51 -6.12 5.81
N THR A 19 0.42 -6.13 6.57
CA THR A 19 -0.42 -7.33 6.69
C THR A 19 -0.95 -7.71 5.30
N PRO A 20 -1.33 -8.97 5.07
CA PRO A 20 -1.98 -9.39 3.82
C PRO A 20 -3.07 -8.42 3.34
N GLU A 21 -3.88 -7.93 4.27
CA GLU A 21 -4.99 -7.03 3.99
C GLU A 21 -4.51 -5.61 3.67
N GLU A 22 -3.49 -5.09 4.36
CA GLU A 22 -2.92 -3.77 4.05
C GLU A 22 -2.30 -3.71 2.65
N VAL A 23 -1.63 -4.79 2.22
CA VAL A 23 -1.08 -4.87 0.85
C VAL A 23 -2.21 -4.78 -0.17
N ARG A 24 -3.29 -5.55 0.04
CA ARG A 24 -4.47 -5.55 -0.83
C ARG A 24 -5.13 -4.17 -0.88
N ILE A 25 -5.43 -3.58 0.28
CA ILE A 25 -6.11 -2.27 0.37
C ILE A 25 -5.29 -1.20 -0.34
N LYS A 26 -3.99 -1.10 -0.06
CA LYS A 26 -3.14 -0.08 -0.69
C LYS A 26 -3.03 -0.29 -2.19
N ARG A 27 -2.89 -1.54 -2.65
CA ARG A 27 -2.91 -1.86 -4.09
C ARG A 27 -4.21 -1.37 -4.75
N GLN A 28 -5.36 -1.66 -4.14
CA GLN A 28 -6.67 -1.25 -4.65
C GLN A 28 -6.84 0.27 -4.64
N GLN A 29 -6.37 0.97 -3.60
CA GLN A 29 -6.36 2.44 -3.55
C GLN A 29 -5.52 3.07 -4.67
N MET A 30 -4.44 2.39 -5.08
CA MET A 30 -3.62 2.78 -6.22
C MET A 30 -4.26 2.42 -7.57
N GLY A 31 -5.37 1.66 -7.59
CA GLY A 31 -6.03 1.19 -8.81
C GLY A 31 -5.29 0.08 -9.54
N LEU A 32 -4.39 -0.65 -8.86
CA LEU A 32 -3.52 -1.63 -9.49
C LEU A 32 -4.08 -3.06 -9.46
N LEU A 33 -3.79 -3.83 -10.50
CA LEU A 33 -3.87 -5.29 -10.53
C LEU A 33 -2.73 -5.91 -9.72
N GLN A 34 -2.86 -7.18 -9.31
CA GLN A 34 -1.81 -7.89 -8.58
C GLN A 34 -0.50 -7.96 -9.39
N ARG A 35 -0.60 -8.21 -10.71
CA ARG A 35 0.55 -8.18 -11.63
C ARG A 35 1.26 -6.83 -11.67
N GLU A 36 0.52 -5.73 -11.71
CA GLU A 36 1.12 -4.40 -11.78
C GLU A 36 1.85 -4.03 -10.48
N LEU A 37 1.29 -4.42 -9.33
CA LEU A 37 2.03 -4.30 -8.07
C LEU A 37 3.29 -5.18 -8.08
N ALA A 38 3.21 -6.39 -8.62
CA ALA A 38 4.36 -7.28 -8.71
C ALA A 38 5.48 -6.68 -9.57
N ASP A 39 5.12 -6.06 -10.70
CA ASP A 39 6.06 -5.37 -11.59
C ASP A 39 6.78 -4.21 -10.87
N LEU A 40 6.07 -3.42 -10.05
CA LEU A 40 6.68 -2.35 -9.23
C LEU A 40 7.66 -2.87 -8.17
N LEU A 41 7.40 -4.07 -7.66
CA LEU A 41 8.17 -4.72 -6.60
C LEU A 41 9.30 -5.61 -7.14
N GLY A 42 9.34 -5.88 -8.45
CA GLY A 42 10.30 -6.81 -9.05
C GLY A 42 10.07 -8.27 -8.65
N VAL A 43 8.81 -8.66 -8.43
CA VAL A 43 8.42 -10.03 -8.06
C VAL A 43 7.38 -10.60 -9.02
N THR A 44 6.99 -11.85 -8.82
CA THR A 44 5.90 -12.46 -9.60
C THR A 44 4.52 -12.08 -9.05
N GLU A 45 3.51 -12.03 -9.92
CA GLU A 45 2.10 -11.87 -9.52
C GLU A 45 1.70 -12.90 -8.44
N PHE A 46 2.17 -14.14 -8.57
CA PHE A 46 1.87 -15.20 -7.61
C PHE A 46 2.45 -14.94 -6.21
N SER A 47 3.56 -14.20 -6.12
CA SER A 47 4.09 -13.72 -4.82
C SER A 47 3.11 -12.75 -4.17
N VAL A 48 2.59 -11.78 -4.92
CA VAL A 48 1.59 -10.82 -4.44
C VAL A 48 0.32 -11.54 -4.01
N TYR A 49 -0.19 -12.47 -4.83
CA TYR A 49 -1.34 -13.31 -4.46
C TYR A 49 -1.13 -14.04 -3.13
N ARG A 50 0.04 -14.67 -2.93
CA ARG A 50 0.35 -15.40 -1.69
C ARG A 50 0.45 -14.48 -0.48
N TRP A 51 0.97 -13.27 -0.66
CA TRP A 51 1.03 -12.27 0.39
C TRP A 51 -0.37 -11.79 0.78
N GLU A 52 -1.20 -11.39 -0.17
CA GLU A 52 -2.57 -10.89 0.08
C GLU A 52 -3.53 -11.95 0.62
N THR A 53 -3.26 -13.23 0.35
CA THR A 53 -4.05 -14.35 0.91
C THR A 53 -3.50 -14.89 2.23
N GLY A 54 -2.39 -14.35 2.72
CA GLY A 54 -1.72 -14.86 3.93
C GLY A 54 -1.09 -16.25 3.76
N LYS A 55 -1.08 -16.80 2.54
CA LYS A 55 -0.47 -18.10 2.21
C LYS A 55 1.05 -18.09 2.36
N ARG A 56 1.66 -16.90 2.34
CA ARG A 56 3.10 -16.72 2.63
C ARG A 56 3.37 -15.38 3.28
N SER A 57 4.23 -15.38 4.29
CA SER A 57 4.75 -14.17 4.91
C SER A 57 5.65 -13.39 3.96
N ILE A 58 5.62 -12.06 4.08
CA ILE A 58 6.47 -11.15 3.32
C ILE A 58 7.84 -11.08 3.99
N THR A 59 8.91 -11.23 3.22
CA THR A 59 10.28 -11.11 3.74
C THR A 59 10.60 -9.64 4.09
N PRO A 60 11.55 -9.36 4.99
CA PRO A 60 11.94 -7.98 5.33
C PRO A 60 12.31 -7.11 4.11
N ALA A 61 13.03 -7.66 3.12
CA ALA A 61 13.41 -6.94 1.89
C ALA A 61 12.19 -6.50 1.07
N HIS A 62 11.25 -7.42 0.79
CA HIS A 62 10.00 -7.08 0.11
C HIS A 62 9.11 -6.12 0.93
N THR A 63 9.11 -6.24 2.26
CA THR A 63 8.42 -5.29 3.15
C THR A 63 9.02 -3.88 3.04
N GLN A 64 10.34 -3.76 2.91
CA GLN A 64 11.00 -2.48 2.68
C GLN A 64 10.62 -1.90 1.31
N ARG A 65 10.66 -2.73 0.25
CA ARG A 65 10.28 -2.30 -1.09
C ARG A 65 8.81 -1.84 -1.19
N LEU A 66 7.90 -2.54 -0.52
CA LEU A 66 6.49 -2.11 -0.40
C LEU A 66 6.36 -0.72 0.24
N ARG A 67 7.14 -0.45 1.30
CA ARG A 67 7.14 0.85 1.97
C ARG A 67 7.57 1.97 1.03
N GLU A 68 8.61 1.75 0.24
CA GLU A 68 9.09 2.71 -0.76
C GLU A 68 8.03 3.00 -1.83
N VAL A 69 7.48 1.97 -2.47
CA VAL A 69 6.45 2.12 -3.51
C VAL A 69 5.25 2.91 -2.99
N PHE A 70 4.79 2.59 -1.77
CA PHE A 70 3.65 3.30 -1.18
C PHE A 70 3.99 4.74 -0.81
N ALA A 71 5.18 5.01 -0.28
CA ALA A 71 5.63 6.37 0.03
C ALA A 71 5.75 7.23 -1.23
N GLU A 72 6.33 6.69 -2.31
CA GLU A 72 6.44 7.34 -3.61
C GLU A 72 5.06 7.70 -4.18
N TRP A 73 4.10 6.77 -4.10
CA TRP A 73 2.73 7.02 -4.55
C TRP A 73 2.05 8.14 -3.73
N HIS A 74 2.14 8.10 -2.40
CA HIS A 74 1.57 9.16 -1.55
C HIS A 74 2.21 10.53 -1.82
N ALA A 75 3.53 10.58 -2.04
CA ALA A 75 4.22 11.81 -2.42
C ALA A 75 3.68 12.38 -3.74
N LYS A 76 3.47 11.52 -4.75
CA LYS A 76 2.87 11.91 -6.04
C LYS A 76 1.45 12.46 -5.87
N GLN A 77 0.60 11.84 -5.04
CA GLN A 77 -0.76 12.32 -4.80
C GLN A 77 -0.78 13.71 -4.14
N ARG A 78 0.13 13.96 -3.18
CA ARG A 78 0.26 15.28 -2.54
C ARG A 78 0.73 16.36 -3.52
N ALA A 79 1.69 16.03 -4.38
CA ALA A 79 2.17 16.96 -5.40
C ALA A 79 1.05 17.35 -6.38
N LYS A 80 0.28 16.35 -6.85
CA LYS A 80 -0.88 16.57 -7.74
C LYS A 80 -1.96 17.44 -7.09
N ALA A 81 -2.23 17.25 -5.79
CA ALA A 81 -3.20 18.05 -5.06
C ALA A 81 -2.76 19.52 -4.92
N LYS A 82 -1.47 19.79 -4.69
CA LYS A 82 -0.93 21.15 -4.57
C LYS A 82 -0.94 21.92 -5.89
N SER A 83 -0.77 21.25 -7.03
CA SER A 83 -0.80 21.90 -8.35
C SER A 83 -2.21 22.22 -8.86
N ALA A 84 -3.25 21.71 -8.21
CA ALA A 84 -4.65 21.90 -8.60
C ALA A 84 -5.35 23.05 -7.83
N THR A 85 -4.61 23.75 -6.96
CA THR A 85 -5.06 24.94 -6.19
C THR A 85 -4.32 26.17 -6.70
#